data_AF-A0A9E3QA79-F1
#
_entry.id   AF-A0A9E3QA79-F1
#
_cell.length_a   1.000
_cell.length_b   1.000
_cell.length_c   1.000
_cell.angle_alpha   90.00
_cell.angle_beta   90.00
_cell.angle_gamma   90.00
#
_symmetry.space_group_name_H-M   'P 1'
#
loop_
_entity.id
_entity.type
_entity.pdbx_description
1 polymer ?
#
loop_
_entity_poly.entity_id
_entity_poly.type
_entity_poly.pdbx_seq_one_letter_code
_entity_poly.pdbx_strand_id
1 'polypeptide(L)' 'EKGYVSHGTSRLGEYRPEDNMHPWKLRRLARTIQTYLLHLKLDPEWQLDLITVRMDMTTRKARVELIENIVI' A
#
# COMPACT_ATOMS: atom_id res chain seq x y z
N GLU A 1 -3.47 -2.31 23.73
CA GLU A 1 -2.59 -1.78 22.66
C GLU A 1 -3.34 -0.76 21.83
N LYS A 2 -2.93 0.51 21.87
CA LYS A 2 -3.53 1.56 21.03
C LYS A 2 -2.85 1.51 19.66
N GLY A 3 -3.58 1.10 18.63
CA GLY A 3 -3.14 1.23 17.24
C GLY A 3 -2.97 2.71 16.91
N TYR A 4 -1.76 3.10 16.52
CA TYR A 4 -1.49 4.43 16.01
C TYR A 4 -2.17 4.58 14.64
N VAL A 5 -3.32 5.26 14.60
CA VAL A 5 -3.90 5.75 13.36
C VAL A 5 -3.40 7.18 13.16
N SER A 6 -2.41 7.36 12.29
CA SER A 6 -1.93 8.69 11.92
C SER A 6 -2.96 9.36 11.01
N HIS A 7 -3.77 10.24 11.57
CA HIS A 7 -4.55 11.20 10.77
C HIS A 7 -3.62 12.37 10.43
N GLY A 8 -3.02 12.33 9.24
CA GLY A 8 -2.30 13.48 8.70
C GLY A 8 -3.31 14.48 8.14
N THR A 9 -3.58 15.58 8.83
CA THR A 9 -4.32 16.71 8.26
C THR A 9 -3.36 17.53 7.40
N SER A 10 -2.93 16.99 6.26
CA SER A 10 -2.37 17.85 5.21
C SER A 10 -3.52 18.64 4.58
N ARG A 11 -3.24 19.89 4.23
CA ARG A 11 -4.23 20.77 3.57
C ARG A 11 -4.84 20.02 2.39
N LEU A 12 -6.17 20.02 2.28
CA LEU A 12 -6.99 19.39 1.24
C LEU A 12 -6.36 19.58 -0.16
N GLY A 13 -5.49 18.67 -0.59
CA GLY A 13 -4.74 18.82 -1.84
C GLY A 13 -3.42 18.03 -1.92
N GLU A 14 -2.70 17.87 -0.81
CA GLU A 14 -1.32 17.31 -0.84
C GLU A 14 -1.19 15.85 -0.43
N TYR A 15 -2.25 15.19 0.08
CA TYR A 15 -2.16 13.80 0.50
C TYR A 15 -2.18 12.84 -0.69
N ARG A 16 -1.08 12.11 -0.92
CA ARG A 16 -1.02 11.07 -1.93
C ARG A 16 -1.37 9.72 -1.28
N PRO A 17 -2.29 8.92 -1.83
CA PRO A 17 -2.66 7.65 -1.20
C PRO A 17 -1.49 6.70 -0.95
N GLU A 18 -0.47 6.72 -1.80
CA GLU A 18 0.78 5.98 -1.68
C GLU A 18 1.60 6.38 -0.45
N ASP A 19 1.41 7.57 0.12
CA ASP A 19 2.03 7.95 1.39
C ASP A 19 1.53 7.07 2.55
N ASN A 20 0.39 6.39 2.40
CA ASN A 20 -0.05 5.36 3.35
C ASN A 20 0.88 4.15 3.40
N MET A 21 1.68 3.91 2.36
CA MET A 21 2.61 2.78 2.26
C MET A 21 3.94 3.10 2.92
N HIS A 22 3.89 3.24 4.25
CA HIS A 22 5.08 3.44 5.05
C HIS A 22 6.02 2.20 5.06
N PRO A 23 7.33 2.38 5.34
CA PRO A 23 8.31 1.29 5.34
C PRO A 23 7.93 0.08 6.20
N TRP A 24 7.23 0.30 7.32
CA TRP A 24 6.80 -0.79 8.20
C TRP A 24 5.70 -1.67 7.56
N LYS A 25 4.81 -1.10 6.73
CA LYS A 25 3.78 -1.86 6.00
C LYS A 25 4.43 -2.72 4.93
N LEU A 26 5.38 -2.15 4.17
CA LEU A 26 6.15 -2.87 3.15
C LEU A 26 6.88 -4.07 3.76
N ARG A 27 7.63 -3.87 4.85
CA ARG A 27 8.30 -4.96 5.58
C ARG A 27 7.36 -6.02 6.14
N ARG A 28 6.13 -5.65 6.53
CA ARG A 28 5.13 -6.60 7.02
C ARG A 28 4.58 -7.44 5.88
N LEU A 29 4.23 -6.82 4.76
CA LEU A 29 3.74 -7.51 3.56
C LEU A 29 4.79 -8.46 2.99
N ALA A 30 6.04 -8.02 2.89
CA ALA A 30 7.16 -8.85 2.44
C ALA A 30 7.29 -10.16 3.24
N ARG A 31 7.27 -10.05 4.58
CA ARG A 31 7.32 -11.22 5.47
C ARG A 31 6.12 -12.14 5.29
N THR A 32 4.92 -11.58 5.11
CA THR A 32 3.72 -12.37 4.86
C THR A 32 3.82 -13.14 3.53
N ILE A 33 4.25 -12.48 2.46
CA ILE A 33 4.43 -13.10 1.14
C ILE A 33 5.46 -14.23 1.22
N GLN A 34 6.63 -13.95 1.80
CA GLN A 34 7.69 -14.96 1.98
C GLN A 34 7.20 -16.18 2.80
N THR A 35 6.46 -15.94 3.89
CA THR A 35 5.91 -17.02 4.72
C THR A 35 4.90 -17.85 3.94
N TYR A 36 4.05 -17.21 3.13
CA TYR A 36 3.07 -17.89 2.29
C TYR A 36 3.74 -18.74 1.19
N LEU A 37 4.74 -18.20 0.51
CA LEU A 37 5.51 -18.93 -0.51
C LEU A 37 6.26 -20.13 0.10
N LEU A 38 6.88 -19.93 1.27
CA LEU A 38 7.56 -21.01 2.01
C LEU A 38 6.58 -22.11 2.42
N HIS A 39 5.38 -21.76 2.89
CA HIS A 39 4.33 -22.72 3.22
C HIS A 39 3.94 -23.59 2.02
N LEU A 40 3.87 -22.98 0.83
CA LEU A 40 3.60 -23.67 -0.43
C LEU A 40 4.83 -24.39 -1.01
N LYS A 41 6.01 -24.25 -0.41
CA LYS A 41 7.31 -24.74 -0.92
C LYS A 41 7.61 -24.23 -2.33
N LEU A 42 7.26 -22.97 -2.60
CA LEU A 42 7.52 -22.28 -3.85
C LEU A 42 8.61 -21.23 -3.67
N ASP A 43 9.46 -21.06 -4.67
CA ASP A 43 10.47 -19.99 -4.75
C ASP A 43 10.41 -19.28 -6.12
N PRO A 44 9.28 -18.64 -6.46
CA PRO A 44 9.17 -17.90 -7.71
C PRO A 44 9.78 -16.50 -7.55
N GLU A 45 10.15 -15.87 -8.67
CA GLU A 45 10.28 -14.42 -8.72
C GLU A 45 8.91 -13.78 -8.41
N TRP A 46 8.88 -12.82 -7.50
CA TRP A 46 7.64 -12.13 -7.11
C TRP A 46 7.87 -10.62 -7.06
N GLN A 47 6.82 -9.87 -7.39
CA GLN A 47 6.78 -8.42 -7.26
C GLN A 47 5.61 -8.00 -6.36
N LEU A 48 5.69 -6.79 -5.81
CA LEU A 48 4.59 -6.17 -5.09
C LEU A 48 4.17 -4.91 -5.84
N ASP A 49 2.92 -4.88 -6.30
CA ASP A 49 2.34 -3.71 -6.98
C ASP A 49 1.37 -2.99 -6.03
N LEU A 50 1.26 -1.67 -6.17
CA LEU A 50 0.36 -0.84 -5.39
C LEU A 50 -0.69 -0.20 -6.30
N ILE A 51 -1.96 -0.43 -5.99
CA ILE A 51 -3.07 0.29 -6.60
C ILE A 51 -3.50 1.39 -5.64
N THR A 52 -3.44 2.64 -6.08
CA THR A 52 -3.98 3.79 -5.34
C THR A 52 -5.33 4.19 -5.90
N VAL A 53 -6.25 4.58 -5.01
CA VAL A 53 -7.59 5.05 -5.39
C VAL A 53 -7.82 6.40 -4.73
N ARG A 54 -8.12 7.41 -5.54
CA ARG A 54 -8.55 8.74 -5.10
C ARG A 54 -9.99 8.95 -5.50
N MET A 55 -10.83 9.33 -4.54
CA MET A 55 -12.23 9.65 -4.80
C MET A 55 -12.42 11.16 -4.81
N ASP A 56 -13.01 11.68 -5.88
CA ASP A 56 -13.66 12.97 -5.85
C ASP A 56 -15.05 12.78 -5.23
N MET A 57 -15.21 13.25 -3.99
CA MET A 57 -16.46 13.08 -3.24
C MET A 57 -17.61 13.93 -3.79
N THR A 58 -17.31 14.97 -4.57
CA THR A 58 -18.31 15.84 -5.20
C THR A 58 -18.84 15.21 -6.48
N THR A 59 -17.93 14.78 -7.37
CA THR A 59 -18.33 14.18 -8.66
C THR A 59 -18.59 12.67 -8.57
N ARG A 60 -18.23 12.04 -7.44
CA ARG A 60 -18.23 10.58 -7.22
C ARG A 60 -17.39 9.81 -8.24
N LYS A 61 -16.37 10.46 -8.81
CA LYS A 61 -15.44 9.84 -9.74
C LYS A 61 -14.21 9.34 -9.00
N ALA A 62 -13.75 8.15 -9.40
CA ALA A 62 -12.51 7.57 -8.94
C ALA A 62 -11.39 7.86 -9.93
N ARG A 63 -10.21 8.20 -9.42
CA ARG A 63 -8.95 8.06 -10.15
C ARG A 63 -8.18 6.89 -9.55
N VAL A 64 -7.83 5.94 -10.39
CA VAL A 64 -7.06 4.75 -10.02
C VAL A 64 -5.70 4.86 -10.69
N GLU A 65 -4.64 4.54 -9.95
CA GLU A 65 -3.27 4.53 -10.45
C GLU A 65 -2.56 3.25 -9.99
N LEU A 66 -1.83 2.62 -10.90
CA LEU A 66 -1.01 1.46 -10.64
C LEU A 66 0.44 1.90 -10.52
N ILE A 67 1.08 1.54 -9.40
CA ILE A 67 2.50 1.73 -9.16
C ILE A 67 3.11 0.33 -9.09
N GLU A 68 3.84 -0.04 -10.13
CA GLU A 68 4.45 -1.36 -10.24
C GLU A 68 5.74 -1.46 -9.43
N ASN A 69 6.03 -2.66 -8.93
CA ASN A 69 7.29 -3.01 -8.29
C ASN A 69 7.69 -2.04 -7.16
N ILE A 70 6.81 -1.84 -6.18
CA ILE A 70 7.09 -0.97 -5.04
C ILE A 70 8.22 -1.59 -4.21
N VAL A 71 9.25 -0.78 -3.93
CA VAL A 71 10.46 -1.23 -3.23
C VAL A 71 10.14 -1.62 -1.79
N ILE A 72 10.72 -2.74 -1.34
CA ILE A 72 10.63 -3.30 0.02
C ILE A 72 11.95 -3.10 0.75
#